data_AF-A0A2V9LEA7-F1
#
_entry.id   AF-A0A2V9LEA7-F1
#
_cell.length_a   1.000
_cell.length_b   1.000
_cell.length_c   1.000
_cell.angle_alpha   90.00
_cell.angle_beta   90.00
_cell.angle_gamma   90.00
#
_symmetry.space_group_name_H-M   'P 1'
#
loop_
_entity.id
_entity.type
_entity.pdbx_description
1 polymer ?
#
loop_
_entity_poly.entity_id
_entity_poly.type
_entity_poly.pdbx_seq_one_letter_code
_entity_poly.pdbx_strand_id
1 'polypeptide(L)'
;MPKRTSRPRRPTDVNQWARQVVEESTGQLKSPVAQASSEIKAPATPAQISAFMSEMGRKGGKIGGKRRMETLTAKRRTAIAKKAAKVRWSKR
;
A
#
# COMPACT_ATOMS: atom_id res chain seq x y z
N MET A 1 -14.90 15.92 9.14
CA MET A 1 -15.31 15.51 7.78
C MET A 1 -14.08 15.49 6.89
N PRO A 2 -13.78 14.41 6.14
CA PRO A 2 -12.64 14.44 5.23
C PRO A 2 -12.89 15.50 4.14
N LYS A 3 -11.91 16.38 3.91
CA LYS A 3 -11.97 17.46 2.91
C LYS A 3 -12.22 16.83 1.54
N ARG A 4 -13.37 17.16 0.95
CA ARG A 4 -13.73 16.93 -0.45
C ARG A 4 -12.51 17.26 -1.31
N THR A 5 -12.01 16.27 -2.06
CA THR A 5 -10.82 16.40 -2.89
C THR A 5 -11.00 17.58 -3.84
N SER A 6 -10.19 18.63 -3.66
CA SER A 6 -10.36 19.93 -4.32
C SER A 6 -9.89 19.95 -5.78
N ARG A 7 -9.78 18.79 -6.43
CA ARG A 7 -9.43 18.71 -7.85
C ARG A 7 -10.70 18.61 -8.67
N PRO A 8 -11.02 19.63 -9.50
CA PRO A 8 -12.15 19.48 -10.40
C PRO A 8 -11.86 18.30 -11.33
N ARG A 9 -12.83 17.38 -11.44
CA ARG A 9 -12.74 16.22 -12.34
C ARG A 9 -12.75 16.64 -13.82
N ARG A 10 -13.01 17.91 -14.10
CA ARG A 10 -13.18 18.48 -15.44
C ARG A 10 -12.28 19.72 -15.59
N PRO A 11 -11.69 19.93 -16.77
CA PRO A 11 -11.01 21.16 -17.12
C PRO A 11 -11.90 22.39 -16.91
N THR A 12 -11.30 23.50 -16.50
CA THR A 12 -11.98 24.79 -16.40
C THR A 12 -12.12 25.46 -17.78
N ASP A 13 -11.21 25.15 -18.70
CA ASP A 13 -11.23 25.67 -20.08
C ASP A 13 -12.31 24.97 -20.93
N VAL A 14 -13.04 25.78 -21.71
CA VAL A 14 -14.19 25.33 -22.52
C VAL A 14 -13.77 24.40 -23.65
N ASN A 15 -12.65 24.69 -24.32
CA ASN A 15 -12.15 23.87 -25.42
C ASN A 15 -11.64 22.52 -24.92
N GLN A 16 -10.96 22.52 -23.77
CA GLN A 16 -10.54 21.29 -23.10
C GLN A 16 -11.74 20.46 -22.65
N TRP A 17 -12.82 21.09 -22.17
CA TRP A 17 -14.03 20.38 -21.78
C TRP A 17 -14.77 19.79 -22.99
N ALA A 18 -14.93 20.55 -24.08
CA ALA A 18 -15.54 20.07 -25.31
C ALA A 18 -14.81 18.84 -25.87
N ARG A 19 -13.47 18.89 -25.88
CA ARG A 19 -12.63 17.74 -26.26
C ARG A 19 -12.88 16.53 -25.36
N GLN A 20 -12.90 16.73 -24.03
CA GLN A 20 -13.16 15.63 -23.10
C GLN A 20 -14.54 15.01 -23.29
N VAL A 21 -15.59 15.80 -23.53
CA VAL A 21 -16.95 15.30 -23.79
C VAL A 21 -17.00 14.43 -25.05
N VAL A 22 -16.26 14.82 -26.10
CA VAL A 22 -16.13 14.01 -27.33
C VAL A 22 -15.34 12.72 -27.06
N GLU A 23 -14.26 12.77 -26.30
CA GLU A 23 -13.50 11.58 -25.89
C GLU A 23 -14.34 10.64 -24.99
N GLU A 24 -15.20 11.19 -24.13
CA GLU A 24 -16.15 10.45 -23.27
C GLU A 24 -17.23 9.74 -24.10
N SER A 25 -17.81 10.42 -25.09
CA SER A 25 -18.88 9.87 -25.92
C SER A 25 -18.39 8.83 -26.94
N THR A 26 -17.15 8.96 -27.41
CA THR A 26 -16.51 8.01 -28.34
C THR A 26 -15.87 6.81 -27.64
N GLY A 27 -15.89 6.77 -26.30
CA GLY A 27 -15.24 5.71 -25.52
C GLY A 27 -13.71 5.74 -25.59
N GLN A 28 -13.11 6.82 -26.09
CA GLN A 28 -11.67 6.98 -26.26
C GLN A 28 -10.95 7.53 -25.03
N LEU A 29 -11.62 7.59 -23.88
CA LEU A 29 -11.04 8.10 -22.65
C LEU A 29 -9.75 7.36 -22.30
N LYS A 30 -8.63 7.98 -22.63
CA LYS A 30 -7.34 7.75 -21.96
C LYS A 30 -7.42 8.40 -20.59
N SER A 31 -8.26 7.86 -19.72
CA SER A 31 -8.22 8.21 -18.30
C SER A 31 -6.76 8.07 -17.83
N PRO A 32 -6.22 8.98 -17.00
CA PRO A 32 -4.91 8.75 -16.39
C PRO A 32 -4.91 7.48 -15.52
N VAL A 33 -6.08 6.95 -15.16
CA VAL A 33 -6.25 5.62 -14.56
C VAL A 33 -6.07 4.50 -15.60
N ALA A 34 -6.45 4.73 -16.85
CA ALA A 34 -6.32 3.78 -17.96
C ALA A 34 -4.90 3.73 -18.57
N GLN A 35 -4.16 4.84 -18.53
CA GLN A 35 -2.73 4.86 -18.94
C GLN A 35 -1.84 4.08 -17.96
N ALA A 36 -2.25 3.95 -16.69
CA ALA A 36 -1.57 3.08 -15.73
C ALA A 36 -1.83 1.57 -15.99
N SER A 37 -2.85 1.23 -16.77
CA SER A 37 -3.22 -0.16 -17.08
C SER A 37 -2.73 -0.67 -18.44
N SER A 38 -2.20 0.19 -19.31
CA SER A 38 -1.69 -0.22 -20.64
C SER A 38 -0.22 -0.59 -20.67
N GLU A 39 0.53 -0.39 -19.58
CA GLU A 39 1.81 -1.07 -19.40
C GLU A 39 1.52 -2.43 -18.78
N ILE A 40 1.33 -3.46 -19.62
CA ILE A 40 1.47 -4.85 -19.17
C ILE A 40 2.94 -5.04 -18.83
N LYS A 41 3.33 -4.56 -17.65
CA LYS A 41 4.62 -4.86 -17.05
C LYS A 41 4.64 -6.38 -16.90
N ALA A 42 5.63 -7.03 -17.49
CA ALA A 42 5.81 -8.48 -17.40
C ALA A 42 5.51 -8.96 -15.97
N PRO A 43 4.87 -10.13 -15.79
CA PRO A 43 4.50 -10.61 -14.47
C PRO A 43 5.72 -10.53 -13.55
N ALA A 44 5.54 -9.89 -12.39
CA ALA A 44 6.63 -9.69 -11.44
C ALA A 44 7.28 -11.04 -11.12
N THR A 45 8.61 -11.09 -11.16
CA THR A 45 9.31 -12.34 -10.85
C THR A 45 9.08 -12.70 -9.38
N PRO A 46 9.10 -13.99 -9.00
CA PRO A 46 8.96 -14.39 -7.60
C PRO A 46 9.94 -13.68 -6.66
N ALA A 47 11.15 -13.36 -7.15
CA ALA A 47 12.16 -12.60 -6.42
C ALA A 47 11.71 -11.15 -6.14
N GLN A 48 11.10 -10.47 -7.12
CA GLN A 48 10.59 -9.11 -6.95
C GLN A 48 9.43 -9.07 -5.95
N ILE A 49 8.54 -10.07 -6.00
CA ILE A 49 7.43 -10.20 -5.04
C ILE A 49 7.99 -10.41 -3.62
N SER A 50 8.94 -11.33 -3.46
CA SER A 50 9.58 -11.63 -2.16
C SER A 50 10.28 -10.41 -1.57
N ALA A 51 10.99 -9.64 -2.40
CA ALA A 51 11.65 -8.40 -1.99
C ALA A 51 10.62 -7.37 -1.50
N PHE A 52 9.56 -7.13 -2.28
CA PHE A 52 8.49 -6.20 -1.91
C PHE A 52 7.79 -6.61 -0.60
N MET A 53 7.47 -7.89 -0.43
CA MET A 53 6.88 -8.42 0.81
C MET A 53 7.80 -8.26 2.01
N SER A 54 9.11 -8.49 1.83
CA SER A 54 10.12 -8.29 2.86
C SER A 54 10.21 -6.82 3.30
N GLU A 55 10.14 -5.89 2.35
CA GLU A 55 10.13 -4.45 2.66
C GLU A 55 8.87 -4.03 3.43
N MET A 56 7.69 -4.50 3.00
CA MET A 56 6.44 -4.27 3.72
C MET A 56 6.50 -4.83 5.15
N GLY A 57 6.98 -6.06 5.31
CA GLY A 57 7.18 -6.69 6.61
C GLY A 57 8.12 -5.90 7.51
N ARG A 58 9.25 -5.42 6.95
CA ARG A 58 10.22 -4.56 7.66
C ARG A 58 9.58 -3.27 8.15
N LYS A 59 8.78 -2.61 7.30
CA LYS A 59 8.05 -1.37 7.67
C LYS A 59 7.08 -1.63 8.82
N GLY A 60 6.29 -2.70 8.73
CA GLY A 60 5.38 -3.11 9.80
C GLY A 60 6.09 -3.45 11.10
N GLY A 61 7.20 -4.19 11.01
CA GLY A 61 8.02 -4.60 12.16
C GLY A 61 8.62 -3.42 12.93
N LYS A 62 9.12 -2.39 12.24
CA LYS A 62 9.65 -1.16 12.89
C LYS A 62 8.57 -0.45 13.71
N ILE A 63 7.38 -0.32 13.15
CA ILE A 63 6.24 0.34 13.81
C ILE A 63 5.75 -0.51 15.00
N GLY A 64 5.56 -1.81 14.78
CA GLY A 64 5.08 -2.74 15.80
C GLY A 64 6.07 -2.89 16.96
N GLY A 65 7.37 -2.97 16.66
CA GLY A 65 8.42 -3.06 17.67
C GLY A 65 8.44 -1.85 18.61
N LYS A 66 8.42 -0.63 18.05
CA LYS A 66 8.33 0.60 18.82
C LYS A 66 7.10 0.62 19.73
N ARG A 67 5.91 0.39 19.17
CA ARG A 67 4.66 0.38 19.94
C ARG A 67 4.68 -0.65 21.07
N ARG A 68 5.27 -1.83 20.85
CA ARG A 68 5.38 -2.86 21.89
C ARG A 68 6.30 -2.45 23.03
N MET A 69 7.33 -1.64 22.79
CA MET A 69 8.17 -1.12 23.87
C MET A 69 7.44 -0.08 24.73
N GLU A 70 6.60 0.75 24.10
CA GLU A 70 5.82 1.78 24.79
C GLU A 70 4.64 1.20 25.58
N THR A 71 3.95 0.20 25.01
CA THR A 71 2.69 -0.33 25.57
C THR A 71 2.85 -1.51 26.54
N LEU A 72 3.95 -2.28 26.45
CA LEU A 72 4.11 -3.49 27.27
C LEU A 72 4.86 -3.21 28.56
N THR A 73 4.29 -3.68 29.67
CA THR A 73 4.99 -3.74 30.96
C THR A 73 6.16 -4.73 30.93
N ALA A 74 7.14 -4.54 31.82
CA ALA A 74 8.31 -5.42 31.93
C ALA A 74 7.92 -6.90 32.15
N LYS A 75 6.95 -7.17 33.04
CA LYS A 75 6.44 -8.52 33.30
C LYS A 75 5.82 -9.16 32.06
N ARG A 76 5.09 -8.39 31.26
CA ARG A 76 4.48 -8.91 30.02
C ARG A 76 5.54 -9.19 28.96
N ARG A 77 6.57 -8.33 28.84
CA ARG A 77 7.72 -8.57 27.95
C ARG A 77 8.46 -9.87 28.28
N THR A 78 8.75 -10.12 29.56
CA THR A 78 9.45 -11.35 29.98
C THR A 78 8.60 -12.60 29.76
N ALA A 79 7.30 -12.55 30.02
CA ALA A 79 6.40 -13.68 29.76
C ALA A 79 6.36 -14.07 28.27
N ILE A 80 6.31 -13.08 27.38
CA ILE A 80 6.36 -13.31 25.93
C ILE A 80 7.69 -13.93 25.51
N ALA A 81 8.81 -13.42 26.04
CA ALA A 81 10.14 -13.95 25.74
C ALA A 81 10.29 -15.41 26.18
N LYS A 82 9.84 -15.75 27.40
CA LYS A 82 9.84 -17.13 27.91
C LYS A 82 8.99 -18.06 27.03
N LYS A 83 7.79 -17.61 26.62
CA LYS A 83 6.92 -18.38 25.72
C LYS A 83 7.60 -18.63 24.36
N ALA A 84 8.23 -17.61 23.77
CA ALA A 84 8.94 -17.73 22.51
C ALA A 84 10.13 -18.69 22.61
N ALA A 85 10.93 -18.58 23.68
CA ALA A 85 12.04 -19.49 23.94
C ALA A 85 11.56 -20.94 24.08
N LYS A 86 10.50 -21.20 24.87
CA LYS A 86 9.93 -22.54 25.03
C LYS A 86 9.57 -23.16 23.68
N VAL A 87 8.89 -22.42 22.80
CA VAL A 87 8.49 -22.93 21.47
C VAL A 87 9.70 -23.20 20.57
N ARG A 88 10.72 -22.33 20.62
CA ARG A 88 11.95 -22.53 19.83
C ARG A 88 12.71 -23.78 20.25
N TRP A 89 12.80 -24.02 21.56
CA TRP A 89 13.60 -25.10 22.12
C TRP A 89 12.81 -26.40 22.34
N SER A 90 11.48 -26.39 22.29
CA SER A 90 10.67 -27.61 22.43
C SER A 90 10.70 -28.54 21.22
N LYS A 91 11.25 -28.09 20.08
CA LYS A 91 11.41 -28.87 18.85
C LYS A 91 12.86 -29.28 18.58
N ARG A 92 13.74 -29.03 19.54
CA ARG A 92 15.08 -29.60 19.61
C ARG A 92 15.03 -30.79 20.55
#